data_AF-A0AAV0Y0D1-F1
#
_entry.id   AF-A0AAV0Y0D1-F1
#
_cell.length_a   1.000
_cell.length_b   1.000
_cell.length_c   1.000
_cell.angle_alpha   90.00
_cell.angle_beta   90.00
_cell.angle_gamma   90.00
#
_symmetry.space_group_name_H-M   'P 1'
#
loop_
_entity.id
_entity.type
_entity.pdbx_description
1 polymer ?
#
loop_
_entity_poly.entity_id
_entity_poly.type
_entity_poly.pdbx_seq_one_letter_code
_entity_poly.pdbx_strand_id
1 'polypeptide(L)'
;MESFEFVILMTIWEKVLKPLSVVSKILQSPQTSLHQAVEYLQVCIEAIKKMRNSYEELVSSATELCSKWGISIIQENKRKKFAKRQYDSIDNDKRLYTIEENFRVSVFCPLLILLYFNYKRVSKDLKQFQEILTFYNH
;
A
#
# COMPACT_ATOMS: atom_id res chain seq x y z
N MET A 1 -17.55 4.11 11.29
CA MET A 1 -17.29 4.97 10.12
C MET A 1 -16.31 6.09 10.47
N GLU A 2 -16.32 6.61 11.70
CA GLU A 2 -15.41 7.69 12.15
C GLU A 2 -14.25 7.14 13.02
N SER A 3 -13.45 6.21 12.50
CA SER A 3 -12.24 5.75 13.20
C SER A 3 -10.98 6.21 12.47
N PHE A 4 -9.90 6.41 13.22
CA PHE A 4 -8.61 6.82 12.68
C PHE A 4 -8.09 5.83 11.61
N GLU A 5 -8.29 4.52 11.82
CA GLU A 5 -7.90 3.49 10.86
C GLU A 5 -8.65 3.62 9.53
N PHE A 6 -9.93 4.00 9.58
CA PHE A 6 -10.71 4.25 8.38
C PHE A 6 -10.17 5.44 7.59
N VAL A 7 -9.81 6.52 8.27
CA VAL A 7 -9.24 7.71 7.61
C VAL A 7 -7.88 7.40 7.01
N ILE A 8 -6.99 6.71 7.73
CA ILE A 8 -5.70 6.25 7.17
C ILE A 8 -5.93 5.37 5.94
N LEU A 9 -6.87 4.41 6.02
CA LEU A 9 -7.20 3.53 4.91
C LEU A 9 -7.66 4.33 3.69
N MET A 10 -8.48 5.36 3.87
CA MET A 10 -8.91 6.26 2.79
C MET A 10 -7.74 7.04 2.19
N THR A 11 -6.83 7.56 3.01
CA THR A 11 -5.63 8.26 2.53
C THR A 11 -4.73 7.33 1.70
N ILE A 12 -4.57 6.07 2.12
CA ILE A 12 -3.82 5.07 1.36
C ILE A 12 -4.54 4.74 0.05
N TRP A 13 -5.86 4.49 0.10
CA TRP A 13 -6.63 4.14 -1.10
C TRP A 13 -6.58 5.24 -2.14
N GLU A 14 -6.64 6.51 -1.76
CA GLU A 14 -6.49 7.62 -2.70
C GLU A 14 -5.17 7.54 -3.47
N LYS A 15 -4.06 7.25 -2.78
CA LYS A 15 -2.72 7.11 -3.37
C LYS A 15 -2.56 5.87 -4.24
N VAL A 16 -3.30 4.80 -3.95
CA VAL A 16 -3.31 3.55 -4.74
C VAL A 16 -4.21 3.66 -5.97
N LEU A 17 -5.43 4.16 -5.79
CA LEU A 17 -6.46 4.18 -6.84
C LEU A 17 -6.14 5.18 -7.94
N LYS A 18 -5.47 6.29 -7.63
CA LYS A 18 -5.07 7.28 -8.64
C LYS A 18 -4.17 6.65 -9.72
N PRO A 19 -2.98 6.09 -9.41
CA PRO A 19 -2.16 5.39 -10.40
C PRO A 19 -2.89 4.20 -11.06
N LEU A 20 -3.66 3.43 -10.28
CA LEU A 20 -4.41 2.28 -10.81
C LEU A 20 -5.40 2.68 -11.88
N SER A 21 -6.17 3.75 -11.63
CA SER A 21 -7.16 4.24 -12.58
C SER A 21 -6.52 4.72 -13.89
N VAL A 22 -5.33 5.33 -13.81
CA VAL A 22 -4.57 5.79 -14.98
C VAL A 22 -4.09 4.58 -15.78
N VAL A 23 -3.44 3.61 -15.14
CA VAL A 23 -2.98 2.38 -15.80
C VAL A 23 -4.15 1.60 -16.40
N SER A 24 -5.26 1.48 -15.68
CA SER A 24 -6.43 0.76 -16.19
C SER A 24 -7.00 1.39 -17.45
N LYS A 25 -7.08 2.74 -17.51
CA LYS A 25 -7.53 3.44 -18.72
C LYS A 25 -6.56 3.25 -19.89
N ILE A 26 -5.26 3.30 -19.60
CA ILE A 26 -4.19 3.12 -20.59
C ILE A 26 -4.25 1.69 -21.17
N LEU A 27 -4.39 0.68 -20.32
CA LEU A 27 -4.48 -0.72 -20.75
C LEU A 27 -5.75 -1.04 -21.55
N GLN A 28 -6.83 -0.30 -21.32
CA GLN A 28 -8.10 -0.49 -22.03
C GLN A 28 -8.22 0.38 -23.28
N SER A 29 -7.28 1.31 -23.50
CA SER A 29 -7.29 2.20 -24.65
C SER A 29 -6.80 1.46 -25.89
N PRO A 30 -7.56 1.44 -26.99
CA PRO A 30 -7.12 0.83 -28.25
C PRO A 30 -5.96 1.61 -28.91
N GLN A 31 -5.70 2.84 -28.47
CA GLN A 31 -4.66 3.72 -29.00
C GLN A 31 -3.30 3.55 -28.30
N THR A 32 -3.26 2.78 -27.20
CA THR A 32 -2.05 2.63 -26.39
C THR A 32 -1.22 1.47 -26.93
N SER A 33 0.06 1.72 -27.21
CA SER A 33 0.97 0.65 -27.60
C SER A 33 1.34 -0.22 -26.40
N LEU A 34 1.61 -1.50 -26.68
CA LEU A 34 2.03 -2.45 -25.64
C LEU A 34 3.29 -1.99 -24.89
N HIS A 35 4.20 -1.31 -25.61
CA HIS A 35 5.39 -0.71 -25.03
C HIS A 35 5.05 0.40 -24.02
N GLN A 36 4.18 1.34 -24.39
CA GLN A 36 3.73 2.41 -23.49
C GLN A 36 3.05 1.83 -22.25
N ALA A 37 2.17 0.84 -22.42
CA ALA A 37 1.51 0.15 -21.31
C ALA A 37 2.51 -0.43 -20.30
N VAL A 38 3.59 -1.04 -20.78
CA VAL A 38 4.67 -1.58 -19.94
C VAL A 38 5.41 -0.47 -19.18
N GLU A 39 5.73 0.66 -19.82
CA GLU A 39 6.38 1.80 -19.18
C GLU A 39 5.50 2.39 -18.07
N TYR A 40 4.21 2.61 -18.32
CA TYR A 40 3.29 3.12 -17.32
C TYR A 40 3.12 2.18 -16.12
N LEU A 41 3.12 0.86 -16.36
CA LEU A 41 3.13 -0.13 -15.28
C LEU A 41 4.41 -0.06 -14.45
N GLN A 42 5.57 0.17 -15.07
CA GLN A 42 6.84 0.34 -14.34
C GLN A 42 6.81 1.57 -13.45
N VAL A 43 6.31 2.71 -13.94
CA VAL A 43 6.11 3.93 -13.14
C VAL A 43 5.23 3.65 -11.91
N CYS A 44 4.15 2.89 -12.09
CA CYS A 44 3.25 2.54 -10.98
C CYS A 44 3.90 1.59 -9.97
N ILE A 45 4.68 0.62 -10.44
CA ILE A 45 5.46 -0.28 -9.58
C ILE A 45 6.45 0.51 -8.72
N GLU A 46 7.13 1.51 -9.30
CA GLU A 46 8.03 2.39 -8.56
C GLU A 46 7.29 3.25 -7.54
N ALA A 47 6.12 3.78 -7.90
CA ALA A 47 5.28 4.53 -6.96
C ALA A 47 4.86 3.67 -5.76
N ILE A 48 4.43 2.41 -5.98
CA ILE A 48 4.08 1.47 -4.91
C ILE A 48 5.29 1.20 -4.00
N LYS A 49 6.49 1.02 -4.58
CA LYS A 49 7.72 0.82 -3.79
C LYS A 49 8.05 2.04 -2.92
N LYS A 50 7.94 3.25 -3.48
CA LYS A 50 8.18 4.51 -2.76
C LYS A 50 7.16 4.72 -1.64
N MET A 51 5.89 4.35 -1.88
CA MET A 51 4.81 4.49 -0.90
C MET A 51 5.11 3.75 0.42
N ARG A 52 5.86 2.65 0.40
CA ARG A 52 6.28 1.94 1.61
C ARG A 52 7.02 2.84 2.61
N ASN A 53 7.81 3.77 2.10
CA ASN A 53 8.63 4.67 2.91
C ASN A 53 7.85 5.91 3.37
N SER A 54 6.73 6.24 2.72
CA SER A 54 5.89 7.40 3.06
C SER A 54 4.79 7.06 4.07
N TYR A 55 4.91 5.97 4.83
CA TYR A 55 3.85 5.57 5.78
C TYR A 55 3.61 6.64 6.86
N GLU A 56 4.68 7.20 7.42
CA GLU A 56 4.60 8.24 8.45
C GLU A 56 3.94 9.53 7.93
N GLU A 57 4.19 9.88 6.66
CA GLU A 57 3.51 11.00 5.98
C GLU A 57 2.01 10.75 5.80
N LEU A 58 1.63 9.51 5.48
CA LEU A 58 0.23 9.11 5.33
C LEU A 58 -0.51 9.16 6.68
N VAL A 59 0.14 8.70 7.75
CA VAL A 59 -0.38 8.79 9.13
C VAL A 59 -0.53 10.25 9.55
N SER A 60 0.47 11.10 9.26
CA SER A 60 0.40 12.54 9.56
C SER A 60 -0.76 13.21 8.82
N SER A 61 -0.92 12.91 7.53
CA SER A 61 -2.03 13.40 6.71
C SER A 61 -3.39 12.97 7.24
N ALA A 62 -3.53 11.69 7.65
CA ALA A 62 -4.76 11.17 8.23
C ALA A 62 -5.06 11.80 9.61
N THR A 63 -4.04 12.09 10.40
CA THR A 63 -4.13 12.78 11.71
C THR A 63 -4.65 14.20 11.53
N GLU A 64 -4.14 14.94 10.55
CA GLU A 64 -4.65 16.26 10.19
C GLU A 64 -6.10 16.21 9.71
N LEU A 65 -6.47 15.22 8.89
CA LEU A 65 -7.85 15.03 8.42
C LEU A 65 -8.80 14.73 9.58
N CYS A 66 -8.42 13.85 10.50
CA CYS A 66 -9.21 13.57 11.69
C CYS A 66 -9.41 14.83 12.53
N SER A 67 -8.36 15.64 12.70
CA SER A 67 -8.43 16.92 13.42
C SER A 67 -9.40 17.90 12.76
N LYS A 68 -9.37 18.00 11.42
CA LYS A 68 -10.29 18.83 10.62
C LYS A 68 -11.73 18.33 10.68
N TRP A 69 -11.93 17.02 10.75
CA TRP A 69 -13.25 16.39 10.79
C TRP A 69 -13.80 16.20 12.20
N GLY A 70 -13.07 16.63 13.24
CA GLY A 70 -13.48 16.46 14.64
C GLY A 70 -13.50 15.01 15.11
N ILE A 71 -12.79 14.11 14.41
CA ILE A 71 -12.70 12.69 14.76
C ILE A 71 -11.66 12.52 15.86
N SER A 72 -12.08 11.98 17.00
CA SER A 72 -11.18 11.71 18.11
C SER A 72 -10.21 10.58 17.76
N ILE A 73 -8.93 10.90 17.74
CA ILE A 73 -7.89 9.89 17.65
C ILE A 73 -7.74 9.34 19.06
N ILE A 74 -8.29 8.15 19.30
CA ILE A 74 -8.04 7.41 20.53
C ILE A 74 -6.58 6.96 20.47
N GLN A 75 -5.67 7.86 20.85
CA GLN A 75 -4.34 7.47 21.25
C GLN A 75 -4.56 6.69 22.53
N GLU A 76 -4.72 5.37 22.42
CA GLU A 76 -4.60 4.50 23.58
C GLU A 76 -3.19 4.70 24.13
N ASN A 77 -3.03 5.69 25.00
CA ASN A 77 -1.97 5.78 26.00
C ASN A 77 -2.19 4.64 27.01
N LYS A 78 -2.38 3.40 26.53
CA LYS A 78 -2.28 2.22 27.36
C LYS A 78 -0.80 2.10 27.69
N ARG A 79 -0.45 2.70 28.83
CA ARG A 79 0.72 2.37 29.64
C ARG A 79 1.09 0.94 29.34
N LYS A 80 2.25 0.73 28.70
CA LYS A 80 2.82 -0.59 28.45
C LYS A 80 2.76 -1.36 29.77
N LYS A 81 1.79 -2.25 29.95
CA LYS A 81 1.71 -3.10 31.14
C LYS A 81 2.83 -4.11 30.95
N PHE A 82 4.01 -3.78 31.46
CA PHE A 82 5.07 -4.74 31.64
C PHE A 82 4.50 -5.87 32.51
N ALA A 83 4.29 -7.05 31.92
CA ALA A 83 4.12 -8.24 32.75
C ALA A 83 5.40 -8.36 33.62
N LYS A 84 5.23 -8.69 34.90
CA LYS A 84 6.39 -9.03 35.75
C LYS A 84 7.20 -10.10 35.00
N ARG A 85 8.49 -9.82 34.75
CA ARG A 85 9.43 -10.78 34.19
C ARG A 85 9.39 -12.04 35.07
N GLN A 86 8.83 -13.14 34.56
CA GLN A 86 9.08 -14.46 35.13
C GLN A 86 10.33 -15.00 34.44
N TYR A 87 11.31 -15.38 35.27
CA TYR A 87 12.72 -15.55 34.88
C TYR A 87 12.99 -16.72 33.92
N ASP A 88 12.01 -17.58 33.62
CA ASP A 88 12.21 -18.80 32.82
C ASP A 88 11.22 -19.00 31.65
N SER A 89 10.51 -17.97 31.23
CA SER A 89 9.65 -18.05 30.04
C SER A 89 10.30 -17.29 28.89
N ILE A 90 10.72 -17.99 27.85
CA ILE A 90 11.04 -17.38 26.54
C ILE A 90 9.71 -16.87 25.96
N ASP A 91 9.26 -15.72 26.46
CA ASP A 91 8.05 -15.03 26.04
C ASP A 91 8.38 -14.23 24.78
N ASN A 92 8.48 -14.96 23.66
CA ASN A 92 9.05 -14.46 22.42
C ASN A 92 8.08 -13.64 21.56
N ASP A 93 6.85 -13.34 22.01
CA ASP A 93 5.87 -12.72 21.10
C ASP A 93 4.77 -11.87 21.75
N LYS A 94 5.07 -11.15 22.84
CA LYS A 94 4.19 -10.06 23.29
C LYS A 94 4.56 -8.76 22.59
N ARG A 95 4.23 -8.66 21.31
CA ARG A 95 4.41 -7.43 20.52
C ARG A 95 3.42 -6.36 21.02
N LEU A 96 3.93 -5.40 21.79
CA LEU A 96 3.19 -4.22 22.25
C LEU A 96 3.10 -3.18 21.12
N TYR A 97 2.26 -3.43 20.12
CA TYR A 97 2.05 -2.50 19.01
C TYR A 97 1.03 -1.43 19.35
N THR A 98 1.31 -0.19 18.93
CA THR A 98 0.31 0.87 18.82
C THR A 98 -0.75 0.50 17.77
N ILE A 99 -1.92 1.15 17.80
CA ILE A 99 -2.96 0.99 16.77
C ILE A 99 -2.37 1.26 15.37
N GLU A 100 -1.51 2.26 15.25
CA GLU A 100 -0.82 2.62 14.02
C GLU A 100 0.14 1.53 13.54
N GLU A 101 0.97 0.97 14.40
CA GLU A 101 1.90 -0.12 14.03
C GLU A 101 1.16 -1.40 13.69
N ASN A 102 0.08 -1.70 14.43
CA ASN A 102 -0.81 -2.82 14.10
C ASN A 102 -1.42 -2.64 12.71
N PHE A 103 -1.94 -1.45 12.40
CA PHE A 103 -2.47 -1.15 11.07
C PHE A 103 -1.38 -1.27 9.99
N ARG A 104 -0.16 -0.79 10.27
CA ARG A 104 0.98 -0.88 9.34
C ARG A 104 1.27 -2.32 8.94
N VAL A 105 1.32 -3.22 9.92
CA VAL A 105 1.71 -4.63 9.72
C VAL A 105 0.54 -5.45 9.20
N SER A 106 -0.68 -5.24 9.70
CA SER A 106 -1.86 -6.06 9.36
C SER A 106 -2.55 -5.66 8.05
N VAL A 107 -2.47 -4.38 7.65
CA VAL A 107 -3.21 -3.85 6.49
C VAL A 107 -2.27 -3.25 5.46
N PHE A 108 -1.48 -2.24 5.84
CA PHE A 108 -0.71 -1.44 4.87
C PHE A 108 0.36 -2.26 4.13
N CYS A 109 1.22 -2.99 4.87
CA CYS A 109 2.26 -3.80 4.26
C CYS A 109 1.70 -4.92 3.36
N PRO A 110 0.72 -5.73 3.79
CA PRO A 110 0.08 -6.73 2.93
C PRO A 110 -0.54 -6.14 1.67
N LEU A 111 -1.22 -4.99 1.78
CA LEU A 111 -1.83 -4.30 0.64
C LEU A 111 -0.78 -3.89 -0.39
N LEU A 112 0.33 -3.29 0.06
CA LEU A 112 1.46 -2.91 -0.80
C LEU A 112 2.08 -4.10 -1.53
N ILE A 113 2.27 -5.20 -0.81
CA ILE A 113 2.82 -6.44 -1.36
C ILE A 113 1.89 -6.99 -2.45
N LEU A 114 0.59 -7.05 -2.17
CA LEU A 114 -0.42 -7.51 -3.13
C LEU A 114 -0.42 -6.65 -4.39
N LEU A 115 -0.43 -5.32 -4.24
CA LEU A 115 -0.41 -4.40 -5.38
C LEU A 115 0.86 -4.58 -6.21
N TYR A 116 2.02 -4.61 -5.56
CA TYR A 116 3.29 -4.81 -6.24
C TYR A 116 3.31 -6.10 -7.07
N PHE A 117 2.88 -7.23 -6.48
CA PHE A 117 2.86 -8.50 -7.19
C PHE A 117 1.92 -8.51 -8.38
N ASN A 118 0.71 -7.93 -8.24
CA ASN A 118 -0.26 -7.87 -9.34
C ASN A 118 0.28 -7.05 -10.52
N TYR A 119 0.78 -5.84 -10.27
CA TYR A 119 1.28 -4.99 -11.34
C TYR A 119 2.52 -5.58 -12.01
N LYS A 120 3.41 -6.18 -11.21
CA LYS A 120 4.59 -6.86 -11.75
C LYS A 120 4.20 -8.06 -12.62
N ARG A 121 3.15 -8.80 -12.25
CA ARG A 121 2.62 -9.90 -13.07
C ARG A 121 2.10 -9.36 -14.40
N VAL A 122 1.21 -8.37 -14.39
CA VAL A 122 0.66 -7.77 -15.62
C VAL A 122 1.78 -7.23 -16.51
N SER A 123 2.77 -6.53 -15.95
CA SER A 123 3.91 -6.02 -16.72
C SER A 123 4.72 -7.13 -17.38
N LYS A 124 4.92 -8.26 -16.70
CA LYS A 124 5.61 -9.44 -17.26
C LYS A 124 4.81 -10.04 -18.41
N ASP A 125 3.51 -10.24 -18.21
CA ASP A 125 2.63 -10.86 -19.21
C ASP A 125 2.63 -10.02 -20.50
N LEU A 126 2.51 -8.69 -20.38
CA LEU A 126 2.54 -7.79 -21.53
C LEU A 126 3.87 -7.80 -22.28
N LYS A 127 5.02 -7.90 -21.58
CA LYS A 127 6.33 -8.02 -22.22
C LYS A 127 6.44 -9.31 -23.05
N GLN A 128 5.94 -10.44 -22.51
CA GLN A 128 5.93 -11.70 -23.24
C GLN A 128 5.07 -11.63 -24.51
N PHE A 129 3.90 -11.00 -24.44
CA PHE A 129 3.08 -10.77 -25.64
C PHE A 129 3.80 -9.89 -26.66
N GLN A 130 4.54 -8.88 -26.22
CA GLN A 130 5.31 -8.01 -27.11
C GLN A 130 6.37 -8.78 -27.88
N GLU A 131 7.13 -9.64 -27.19
CA GLU A 131 8.17 -10.48 -27.79
C GLU A 131 7.59 -11.45 -28.84
N ILE A 132 6.46 -12.08 -28.54
CA ILE A 132 5.76 -12.98 -29.47
C ILE A 132 5.31 -12.21 -30.72
N LEU A 133 4.67 -11.05 -30.54
CA LEU A 133 4.22 -10.24 -31.68
C LEU A 133 5.39 -9.74 -32.53
N THR A 134 6.52 -9.37 -31.93
CA THR A 134 7.71 -9.01 -32.70
C THR A 134 8.29 -10.18 -33.48
N PHE A 135 8.22 -11.40 -32.96
CA PHE A 135 8.69 -12.60 -33.65
C PHE A 135 7.83 -12.93 -34.88
N TYR A 136 6.51 -12.77 -34.79
CA TYR A 136 5.58 -13.08 -35.90
C TYR A 136 5.49 -11.99 -36.99
N ASN A 137 5.93 -10.76 -36.70
CA ASN A 137 5.92 -9.64 -37.65
C ASN A 137 7.25 -9.47 -38.42
N HIS A 138 8.18 -10.41 -38.26
CA HIS A 138 9.40 -10.56 -39.05
C HIS A 138 9.30 -11.76 -39.98
#